data_AF-A0A9E3MT00-F1
#
_entry.id   AF-A0A9E3MT00-F1
#
_cell.length_a   1.000
_cell.length_b   1.000
_cell.length_c   1.000
_cell.angle_alpha   90.00
_cell.angle_beta   90.00
_cell.angle_gamma   90.00
#
_symmetry.space_group_name_H-M   'P 1'
#
loop_
_entity.id
_entity.type
_entity.pdbx_description
1 polymer ?
#
loop_
_entity_poly.entity_id
_entity_poly.type
_entity_poly.pdbx_seq_one_letter_code
_entity_poly.pdbx_strand_id
1 'polypeptide(L)' 'LRRALVLAGAGVPFAETAVRSGFADQAHLARDVKELAGVPLGRLLAVG' A
#
# COMPACT_ATOMS: atom_id res chain seq x y z
N LEU A 1 -5.43 2.18 -5.35
CA LEU A 1 -5.37 2.10 -3.87
C LEU A 1 -6.16 0.94 -3.24
N ARG A 2 -7.49 0.82 -3.41
CA ARG A 2 -8.30 -0.23 -2.73
C ARG A 2 -7.75 -1.65 -2.87
N ARG A 3 -7.38 -2.08 -4.08
CA ARG A 3 -6.76 -3.40 -4.34
C ARG A 3 -5.44 -3.59 -3.60
N ALA A 4 -4.62 -2.53 -3.48
CA ALA A 4 -3.36 -2.57 -2.74
C ALA A 4 -3.60 -2.81 -1.25
N LEU A 5 -4.61 -2.15 -0.66
CA LEU A 5 -4.95 -2.33 0.75
C LEU A 5 -5.44 -3.76 1.06
N VAL A 6 -6.22 -4.36 0.15
CA VAL A 6 -6.67 -5.76 0.30
C VAL A 6 -5.47 -6.72 0.28
N LEU A 7 -4.57 -6.56 -0.68
CA LEU A 7 -3.39 -7.43 -0.80
C LEU A 7 -2.43 -7.27 0.38
N ALA A 8 -2.13 -6.02 0.77
CA ALA A 8 -1.25 -5.74 1.90
C ALA A 8 -1.85 -6.20 3.23
N GLY A 9 -3.16 -6.02 3.43
CA GLY A 9 -3.87 -6.54 4.60
C GLY A 9 -3.90 -8.07 4.67
N ALA A 10 -3.83 -8.75 3.52
CA ALA A 10 -3.65 -10.20 3.45
C ALA A 10 -2.18 -10.66 3.65
N GLY A 11 -1.27 -9.75 3.97
CA GLY A 11 0.14 -10.05 4.25
C GLY A 11 1.04 -10.16 3.01
N VAL A 12 0.57 -9.75 1.82
CA VAL A 12 1.40 -9.72 0.62
C VAL A 12 2.52 -8.66 0.79
N PRO A 13 3.80 -9.00 0.50
CA PRO A 13 4.89 -8.03 0.58
C PRO A 13 4.60 -6.74 -0.19
N PHE A 14 4.99 -5.58 0.32
CA PHE A 14 4.57 -4.30 -0.25
C PHE A 14 5.06 -4.04 -1.68
N ALA A 15 6.27 -4.51 -2.03
CA ALA A 15 6.76 -4.45 -3.41
C ALA A 15 5.90 -5.29 -4.35
N GLU A 16 5.51 -6.49 -3.93
CA GLU A 16 4.62 -7.35 -4.72
C GLU A 16 3.19 -6.81 -4.78
N THR A 17 2.69 -6.25 -3.68
CA THR A 17 1.41 -5.53 -3.63
C THR A 17 1.37 -4.40 -4.65
N ALA A 18 2.43 -3.59 -4.73
CA ALA A 18 2.53 -2.48 -5.66
C ALA A 18 2.36 -2.96 -7.11
N VAL A 19 3.18 -3.92 -7.54
CA VAL A 19 3.13 -4.49 -8.89
C VAL A 19 1.76 -5.12 -9.19
N ARG A 20 1.24 -5.94 -8.27
CA ARG A 20 -0.07 -6.62 -8.43
C ARG A 20 -1.28 -5.68 -8.42
N SER A 21 -1.10 -4.43 -7.99
CA SER A 21 -2.16 -3.40 -7.95
C SER A 21 -1.95 -2.24 -8.91
N GLY A 22 -0.92 -2.32 -9.77
CA GLY A 22 -0.69 -1.38 -10.89
C GLY A 22 0.25 -0.21 -10.57
N PHE A 23 0.94 -0.22 -9.43
CA PHE A 23 1.96 0.76 -9.11
C PHE A 23 3.32 0.34 -9.66
N ALA A 24 4.15 1.31 -10.03
CA ALA A 24 5.47 1.06 -10.59
C ALA A 24 6.40 0.32 -9.63
N ASP A 25 6.37 0.69 -8.35
CA ASP A 25 7.16 0.11 -7.28
C ASP A 25 6.53 0.41 -5.91
N GLN A 26 7.14 -0.12 -4.85
CA GLN A 26 6.70 0.12 -3.48
C GLN A 26 6.75 1.61 -3.08
N ALA A 27 7.72 2.38 -3.57
CA ALA A 27 7.89 3.78 -3.21
C ALA A 27 6.79 4.66 -3.83
N HIS A 28 6.34 4.34 -5.03
CA HIS A 28 5.16 4.92 -5.66
C HIS A 28 3.92 4.64 -4.80
N LEU A 29 3.64 3.36 -4.49
CA LEU A 29 2.51 3.00 -3.62
C LEU A 29 2.57 3.74 -2.27
N ALA A 30 3.74 3.81 -1.64
CA ALA A 30 3.91 4.44 -0.34
C ALA A 30 3.66 5.95 -0.38
N ARG A 31 4.06 6.64 -1.46
CA ARG A 31 3.79 8.07 -1.66
C ARG A 31 2.30 8.33 -1.83
N ASP A 32 1.63 7.62 -2.72
CA ASP A 32 0.19 7.77 -2.94
C ASP A 32 -0.63 7.49 -1.67
N VAL A 33 -0.26 6.45 -0.91
CA VAL A 33 -0.91 6.18 0.39
C VAL A 33 -0.70 7.33 1.35
N LYS A 34 0.52 7.85 1.47
CA LYS A 34 0.84 8.94 2.39
C LYS A 34 0.14 10.24 2.01
N GLU A 35 0.05 10.53 0.71
CA GLU A 35 -0.66 11.70 0.17
C GLU A 35 -2.16 11.62 0.44
N LEU A 36 -2.77 10.46 0.21
CA LEU A 36 -4.23 10.27 0.34
C LEU A 36 -4.70 10.04 1.77
N ALA A 37 -3.94 9.29 2.58
CA ALA A 37 -4.32 8.88 3.94
C ALA A 37 -3.60 9.68 5.04
N GLY A 38 -2.63 10.53 4.70
CA GLY A 38 -1.86 11.32 5.65
C GLY A 38 -0.88 10.51 6.50
N VAL A 39 -0.84 9.17 6.38
CA VAL A 39 0.04 8.27 7.13
C VAL A 39 0.66 7.21 6.22
N PRO A 40 1.85 6.65 6.56
CA PRO A 40 2.45 5.57 5.77
C PRO A 40 1.58 4.30 5.76
N LEU A 41 1.68 3.50 4.69
CA LEU A 41 0.92 2.25 4.51
C LEU A 41 1.02 1.31 5.72
N GLY A 42 2.21 1.07 6.27
CA GLY A 42 2.37 0.21 7.44
C GLY A 42 1.62 0.71 8.68
N ARG A 43 1.55 2.04 8.88
CA ARG A 43 0.77 2.63 9.97
C ARG A 43 -0.73 2.52 9.70
N LEU A 44 -1.15 2.74 8.46
CA LEU A 44 -2.56 2.60 8.05
C LEU A 44 -3.08 1.17 8.28
N LEU A 45 -2.26 0.15 8.05
CA LEU A 45 -2.60 -1.25 8.28
C LEU A 45 -2.54 -1.69 9.75
N ALA A 46 -1.78 -0.98 10.59
CA ALA A 46 -1.69 -1.29 12.02
C ALA A 46 -2.88 -0.76 12.84
N VAL A 47 -3.69 0.14 12.27
CA VAL A 47 -4.86 0.75 12.94
C VAL A 47 -6.21 0.25 12.40
N GLY A 48 -6.21 -0.56 11.35
CA GLY A 48 -7.41 -1.16 10.74
C GLY A 48 -7.45 -2.66 10.97
#